data_AF-A0A0B7MK76-F1
#
_entry.id   AF-A0A0B7MK76-F1
#
_cell.length_a   1.000
_cell.length_b   1.000
_cell.length_c   1.000
_cell.angle_alpha   90.00
_cell.angle_beta   90.00
_cell.angle_gamma   90.00
#
_symmetry.space_group_name_H-M   'P 1'
#
loop_
_entity.id
_entity.type
_entity.pdbx_description
1 polymer ?
#
loop_
_entity_poly.entity_id
_entity_poly.type
_entity_poly.pdbx_seq_one_letter_code
_entity_poly.pdbx_strand_id
1 'polypeptide(L)'
;MDRDGYVIYVNNVCERHYALKADDVLGRHIDELNDLDYWSPNIMPIVRREKRRITREQTTFLGRKLLTTATPVLNEKGEIIFTVYNTRDTTQLEAIKQELEVTRQALTASKGKNDSSENRCDIITHNIKMKQLINFAEQVAGVDSNVLILGDTGTGKGLFARHIHRNSLRKDGPFITINCAAIPEDLLESELFGYSHGAFTGANKSGKKGLIELADKGVLFFDEIGELSLRLQAKILHFIQERQYIPVGGTEMKTADVRVLSATNR
;
A
#
# COMPACT_ATOMS: atom_id res chain seq x y z
N MET A 1 -9.65 -32.81 7.05
CA MET A 1 -10.41 -33.23 8.25
C MET A 1 -11.71 -33.85 7.81
N ASP A 2 -12.21 -34.87 8.50
CA ASP A 2 -13.51 -35.48 8.21
C ASP A 2 -14.69 -34.68 8.77
N ARG A 3 -15.90 -35.22 8.61
CA ARG A 3 -17.16 -34.66 9.11
C ARG A 3 -17.17 -34.49 10.63
N ASP A 4 -16.63 -35.45 11.35
CA ASP A 4 -16.78 -35.53 12.80
C ASP A 4 -15.71 -34.70 13.52
N GLY A 5 -14.62 -34.34 12.84
CA GLY A 5 -13.60 -33.40 13.32
C GLY A 5 -12.21 -34.02 13.46
N TYR A 6 -11.99 -35.20 12.88
CA TYR A 6 -10.73 -35.91 12.96
C TYR A 6 -9.80 -35.57 11.79
N VAL A 7 -8.52 -35.39 12.11
CA VAL A 7 -7.48 -35.10 11.12
C VAL A 7 -7.12 -36.38 10.37
N ILE A 8 -7.67 -36.52 9.16
CA ILE A 8 -7.41 -37.67 8.28
C ILE A 8 -6.16 -37.52 7.40
N TYR A 9 -5.66 -36.30 7.23
CA TYR A 9 -4.48 -36.02 6.41
C TYR A 9 -3.85 -34.70 6.82
N VAL A 10 -2.52 -34.68 6.82
CA VAL A 10 -1.71 -33.48 7.01
C VAL A 10 -0.43 -33.64 6.20
N ASN A 11 0.11 -32.54 5.67
CA ASN A 11 1.39 -32.56 4.96
C ASN A 11 2.55 -32.18 5.91
N ASN A 12 3.78 -32.38 5.46
CA ASN A 12 4.99 -32.11 6.25
C ASN A 12 5.20 -30.61 6.56
N VAL A 13 4.37 -29.71 6.02
CA VAL A 13 4.40 -28.28 6.34
C VAL A 13 3.86 -28.02 7.75
N CYS A 14 3.01 -28.92 8.28
CA CYS A 14 2.46 -28.81 9.62
C CYS A 14 3.53 -28.73 10.71
N GLU A 15 4.60 -29.53 10.61
CA GLU A 15 5.74 -29.47 11.54
C GLU A 15 6.36 -28.08 11.61
N ARG A 16 6.51 -27.41 10.48
CA ARG A 16 7.11 -26.06 10.44
C ARG A 16 6.20 -24.99 11.02
N HIS A 17 4.90 -25.13 10.83
CA HIS A 17 3.92 -24.12 11.24
C HIS A 17 3.48 -24.29 12.69
N TYR A 18 3.34 -25.53 13.14
CA TYR A 18 2.75 -25.88 14.43
C TYR A 18 3.69 -26.69 15.32
N ALA A 19 4.94 -26.98 14.93
CA ALA A 19 5.87 -27.84 15.69
C ALA A 19 5.28 -29.19 16.14
N LEU A 20 4.32 -29.70 15.38
CA LEU A 20 3.66 -30.97 15.60
C LEU A 20 4.04 -31.91 14.47
N LYS A 21 4.48 -33.13 14.80
CA LYS A 21 4.72 -34.16 13.78
C LYS A 21 3.40 -34.63 13.23
N ALA A 22 3.41 -35.10 11.98
CA ALA A 22 2.20 -35.64 11.35
C ALA A 22 1.56 -36.73 12.23
N ASP A 23 2.37 -37.61 12.81
CA ASP A 23 1.94 -38.71 13.69
C ASP A 23 1.27 -38.21 14.99
N ASP A 24 1.60 -37.01 15.44
CA ASP A 24 1.01 -36.43 16.66
C ASP A 24 -0.38 -35.84 16.40
N VAL A 25 -0.72 -35.57 15.14
CA VAL A 25 -1.94 -34.86 14.74
C VAL A 25 -2.92 -35.80 14.03
N LEU A 26 -2.41 -36.75 13.24
CA LEU A 26 -3.23 -37.71 12.51
C LEU A 26 -4.12 -38.51 13.47
N GLY A 27 -5.41 -38.59 13.14
CA GLY A 27 -6.40 -39.30 13.95
C GLY A 27 -6.86 -38.58 15.22
N ARG A 28 -6.29 -37.41 15.57
CA ARG A 28 -6.77 -36.62 16.71
C ARG A 28 -7.97 -35.76 16.34
N HIS A 29 -8.81 -35.51 17.34
CA HIS A 29 -9.94 -34.62 17.19
C HIS A 29 -9.50 -33.16 17.30
N ILE A 30 -10.12 -32.28 16.50
CA ILE A 30 -9.70 -30.88 16.44
C ILE A 30 -9.88 -30.13 17.77
N ASP A 31 -10.91 -30.47 18.54
CA ASP A 31 -11.15 -29.83 19.83
C ASP A 31 -10.06 -30.16 20.85
N GLU A 32 -9.52 -31.39 20.84
CA GLU A 32 -8.36 -31.77 21.67
C GLU A 32 -7.11 -30.94 21.33
N LEU A 33 -6.93 -30.60 20.05
CA LEU A 33 -5.82 -29.75 19.61
C LEU A 33 -6.05 -28.28 19.96
N ASN A 34 -7.30 -27.81 20.03
CA ASN A 34 -7.62 -26.45 20.44
C ASN A 34 -7.49 -26.27 21.96
N ASP A 35 -7.85 -27.27 22.76
CA ASP A 35 -7.71 -27.24 24.23
C ASP A 35 -6.24 -27.14 24.68
N LEU A 36 -5.32 -27.50 23.79
CA LEU A 36 -3.87 -27.38 23.97
C LEU A 36 -3.31 -26.04 23.48
N ASP A 37 -4.17 -25.08 23.10
CA ASP A 37 -3.82 -23.72 22.66
C ASP A 37 -2.80 -23.66 21.51
N TYR A 38 -2.73 -24.68 20.66
CA TYR A 38 -1.76 -24.73 19.56
C TYR A 38 -1.96 -23.58 18.55
N TRP A 39 -3.19 -23.09 18.36
CA TRP A 39 -3.48 -21.89 17.58
C TRP A 39 -4.85 -21.28 17.94
N SER A 40 -5.01 -19.98 17.67
CA SER A 40 -6.27 -19.25 17.89
C SER A 40 -6.48 -18.15 16.82
N PRO A 41 -7.71 -17.86 16.37
CA PRO A 41 -8.98 -18.49 16.74
C PRO A 41 -9.27 -19.78 15.95
N ASN A 42 -10.10 -20.66 16.51
CA ASN A 42 -10.56 -21.87 15.82
C ASN A 42 -11.56 -21.53 14.69
N ILE A 43 -11.25 -21.96 13.46
CA ILE A 43 -12.08 -21.73 12.27
C ILE A 43 -13.22 -22.75 12.14
N MET A 44 -13.09 -23.95 12.72
CA MET A 44 -14.03 -25.06 12.51
C MET A 44 -15.48 -24.74 12.91
N PRO A 45 -15.78 -24.11 14.07
CA PRO A 45 -17.15 -23.79 14.45
C PRO A 45 -17.86 -22.89 13.43
N ILE A 46 -17.12 -21.96 12.82
CA ILE A 46 -17.64 -21.03 11.81
C ILE A 46 -17.93 -21.78 10.51
N VAL A 47 -17.02 -22.65 10.08
CA VAL A 47 -17.18 -23.45 8.85
C VAL A 47 -18.37 -24.42 8.97
N ARG A 48 -18.53 -25.07 10.13
CA ARG A 48 -19.68 -25.96 10.40
C ARG A 48 -21.01 -25.21 10.34
N ARG A 49 -21.06 -24.01 10.92
CA ARG A 49 -22.26 -23.18 10.94
C ARG A 49 -22.61 -22.61 9.57
N GLU A 50 -21.62 -22.09 8.85
CA GLU A 50 -21.85 -21.33 7.62
C GLU A 50 -21.76 -22.17 6.34
N LYS A 51 -21.22 -23.40 6.42
CA LYS A 51 -21.11 -24.37 5.32
C LYS A 51 -20.53 -23.79 4.03
N ARG A 52 -19.62 -22.84 4.15
CA ARG A 52 -18.97 -22.14 3.03
C ARG A 52 -17.48 -21.99 3.28
N ARG A 53 -16.74 -21.56 2.26
CA ARG A 53 -15.32 -21.23 2.38
C ARG A 53 -15.12 -20.07 3.36
N ILE A 54 -14.27 -20.27 4.36
CA ILE A 54 -13.89 -19.26 5.36
C ILE A 54 -12.37 -19.09 5.32
N THR A 55 -11.91 -17.85 5.32
CA THR A 55 -10.49 -17.50 5.45
C THR A 55 -10.32 -16.62 6.68
N ARG A 56 -9.38 -16.98 7.57
CA ARG A 56 -9.02 -16.16 8.74
C ARG A 56 -7.53 -16.25 9.05
N GLU A 57 -7.04 -15.19 9.66
CA GLU A 57 -5.75 -15.16 10.32
C GLU A 57 -5.85 -15.92 11.65
N GLN A 58 -4.86 -16.75 11.92
CA GLN A 58 -4.67 -17.50 13.16
C GLN A 58 -3.25 -17.28 13.65
N THR A 59 -3.08 -17.19 14.96
CA THR A 59 -1.76 -17.16 15.60
C THR A 59 -1.52 -18.50 16.26
N THR A 60 -0.39 -19.15 15.95
CA THR A 60 0.03 -20.38 16.61
C THR A 60 0.65 -20.09 17.97
N PHE A 61 0.77 -21.09 18.85
CA PHE A 61 1.48 -20.95 20.13
C PHE A 61 2.95 -20.48 19.98
N LEU A 62 3.59 -20.77 18.83
CA LEU A 62 4.94 -20.29 18.50
C LEU A 62 4.99 -18.80 18.11
N GLY A 63 3.85 -18.11 18.14
CA GLY A 63 3.73 -16.71 17.71
C GLY A 63 3.71 -16.52 16.19
N ARG A 64 3.70 -17.60 15.38
CA ARG A 64 3.55 -17.50 13.93
C ARG A 64 2.14 -17.07 13.56
N LYS A 65 2.05 -16.22 12.54
CA LYS A 65 0.79 -15.79 11.96
C LYS A 65 0.53 -16.54 10.66
N LEU A 66 -0.62 -17.18 10.62
CA LEU A 66 -1.03 -18.08 9.57
C LEU A 66 -2.35 -17.61 8.97
N LEU A 67 -2.37 -17.40 7.65
CA LEU A 67 -3.62 -17.18 6.92
C LEU A 67 -4.18 -18.53 6.50
N THR A 68 -5.19 -19.01 7.25
CA THR A 68 -5.80 -20.31 7.05
C THR A 68 -7.13 -20.16 6.31
N THR A 69 -7.27 -20.89 5.21
CA THR A 69 -8.50 -21.04 4.44
C THR A 69 -9.05 -22.44 4.62
N ALA A 70 -10.26 -22.53 5.17
CA ALA A 70 -11.01 -23.77 5.31
C ALA A 70 -12.10 -23.82 4.23
N THR A 71 -12.10 -24.89 3.44
CA THR A 71 -13.08 -25.13 2.38
C THR A 71 -13.81 -26.43 2.68
N PRO A 72 -15.11 -26.37 3.05
CA PRO A 72 -15.91 -27.56 3.25
C PRO A 72 -16.28 -28.18 1.90
N VAL A 73 -16.22 -29.50 1.84
CA VAL A 73 -16.71 -30.35 0.74
C VAL A 73 -18.05 -30.91 1.18
N LEU A 74 -19.12 -30.60 0.44
CA LEU A 74 -20.49 -30.95 0.79
C LEU A 74 -20.99 -32.14 -0.05
N ASN A 75 -21.89 -32.95 0.52
CA ASN A 75 -22.68 -33.93 -0.24
C ASN A 75 -23.91 -33.28 -0.90
N GLU A 76 -24.67 -34.05 -1.68
CA GLU A 76 -25.90 -33.59 -2.34
C GLU A 76 -26.98 -33.10 -1.37
N LYS A 77 -26.92 -33.50 -0.10
CA LYS A 77 -27.82 -33.05 0.98
C LYS A 77 -27.33 -31.79 1.70
N GLY A 78 -26.20 -31.21 1.28
CA GLY A 78 -25.60 -30.03 1.89
C GLY A 78 -24.93 -30.31 3.24
N GLU A 79 -24.53 -31.55 3.50
CA GLU A 79 -23.79 -31.96 4.71
C GLU A 79 -22.29 -32.01 4.40
N ILE A 80 -21.46 -31.61 5.37
CA ILE A 80 -20.00 -31.63 5.21
C ILE A 80 -19.52 -33.08 5.22
N ILE A 81 -18.81 -33.48 4.16
CA ILE A 81 -18.10 -34.77 4.09
C ILE A 81 -16.67 -34.60 4.61
N PHE A 82 -15.97 -33.57 4.12
CA PHE A 82 -14.60 -33.24 4.51
C PHE A 82 -14.40 -31.73 4.56
N THR A 83 -13.43 -31.26 5.33
CA THR A 83 -12.94 -29.87 5.27
C THR A 83 -11.46 -29.86 4.92
N VAL A 84 -11.12 -29.12 3.87
CA VAL A 84 -9.75 -28.93 3.40
C VAL A 84 -9.22 -27.62 3.94
N TYR A 85 -8.08 -27.69 4.64
CA TYR A 85 -7.38 -26.54 5.19
C TYR A 85 -6.17 -26.22 4.32
N ASN A 86 -6.07 -24.98 3.89
CA ASN A 86 -4.89 -24.45 3.24
C ASN A 86 -4.37 -23.28 4.08
N THR A 87 -3.13 -23.40 4.55
CA THR A 87 -2.53 -22.45 5.46
C THR A 87 -1.29 -21.84 4.82
N ARG A 88 -1.19 -20.51 4.86
CA ARG A 88 -0.01 -19.76 4.41
C ARG A 88 0.62 -19.03 5.58
N ASP A 89 1.92 -19.22 5.77
CA ASP A 89 2.70 -18.46 6.75
C ASP A 89 2.86 -17.02 6.27
N THR A 90 2.25 -16.08 7.01
CA THR A 90 2.37 -14.64 6.75
C THR A 90 3.35 -13.96 7.69
N THR A 91 4.01 -14.69 8.58
CA THR A 91 4.92 -14.16 9.61
C THR A 91 6.05 -13.34 8.97
N GLN A 92 6.69 -13.86 7.91
CA GLN A 92 7.75 -13.12 7.20
C GLN A 92 7.21 -11.91 6.44
N LEU A 93 6.00 -12.03 5.88
CA LEU A 93 5.39 -10.95 5.11
C LEU A 93 4.95 -9.80 6.01
N GLU A 94 4.53 -10.10 7.24
CA GLU A 94 4.26 -9.11 8.28
C GLU A 94 5.53 -8.55 8.91
N ALA A 95 6.55 -9.37 9.19
CA ALA A 95 7.83 -8.87 9.69
C ALA A 95 8.46 -7.88 8.69
N ILE A 96 8.44 -8.21 7.39
CA ILE A 96 8.91 -7.32 6.33
C ILE A 96 8.00 -6.08 6.23
N LYS A 97 6.67 -6.21 6.35
CA LYS A 97 5.76 -5.05 6.34
C LYS A 97 5.96 -4.15 7.55
N GLN A 98 6.13 -4.73 8.75
CA GLN A 98 6.40 -4.01 9.99
C GLN A 98 7.78 -3.38 9.93
N GLU A 99 8.79 -4.03 9.38
CA GLU A 99 10.10 -3.44 9.18
C GLU A 99 10.04 -2.30 8.16
N LEU A 100 9.27 -2.45 7.08
CA LEU A 100 9.03 -1.40 6.10
C LEU A 100 8.20 -0.24 6.69
N GLU A 101 7.28 -0.53 7.61
CA GLU A 101 6.42 0.43 8.28
C GLU A 101 7.17 1.16 9.40
N VAL A 102 7.98 0.47 10.18
CA VAL A 102 8.92 1.05 11.16
C VAL A 102 10.00 1.84 10.43
N THR A 103 10.51 1.36 9.29
CA THR A 103 11.45 2.13 8.46
C THR A 103 10.77 3.35 7.87
N ARG A 104 9.54 3.24 7.35
CA ARG A 104 8.74 4.40 6.90
C ARG A 104 8.45 5.37 8.04
N GLN A 105 8.05 4.86 9.21
CA GLN A 105 7.74 5.65 10.40
C GLN A 105 9.00 6.33 10.94
N ALA A 106 10.14 5.65 10.95
CA ALA A 106 11.44 6.22 11.28
C ALA A 106 11.84 7.28 10.25
N LEU A 107 11.64 7.06 8.95
CA LEU A 107 11.85 8.06 7.90
C LEU A 107 10.88 9.25 8.00
N THR A 108 9.64 9.06 8.47
CA THR A 108 8.68 10.17 8.70
C THR A 108 8.90 10.88 10.03
N ALA A 109 9.36 10.19 11.07
CA ALA A 109 9.65 10.76 12.39
C ALA A 109 11.02 11.47 12.40
N SER A 110 11.98 11.02 11.60
CA SER A 110 13.24 11.73 11.36
C SER A 110 13.08 12.93 10.40
N LYS A 111 12.02 12.96 9.57
CA LYS A 111 11.58 14.18 8.86
C LYS A 111 10.95 15.24 9.78
N GLY A 112 10.66 14.92 11.03
CA GLY A 112 10.05 15.86 11.99
C GLY A 112 11.02 16.73 12.78
N LYS A 113 12.33 16.45 12.81
CA LYS A 113 13.27 17.16 13.70
C LYS A 113 14.71 17.40 13.22
N ASN A 114 15.07 17.13 11.96
CA ASN A 114 16.40 17.50 11.44
C ASN A 114 16.31 18.18 10.06
N ASP A 115 15.72 19.37 10.04
CA ASP A 115 15.62 20.22 8.84
C ASP A 115 16.90 21.08 8.61
N SER A 116 18.08 20.49 8.77
CA SER A 116 19.34 21.22 8.58
C SER A 116 20.42 20.49 7.79
N SER A 117 20.19 19.23 7.38
CA SER A 117 21.13 18.46 6.54
C SER A 117 20.62 18.11 5.14
N GLU A 118 19.34 18.34 4.81
CA GLU A 118 18.85 18.41 3.41
C GLU A 118 19.10 19.79 2.75
N ASN A 119 19.89 20.63 3.40
CA ASN A 119 20.17 22.02 3.00
C ASN A 119 21.14 22.16 1.81
N ARG A 120 21.33 21.10 1.01
CA ARG A 120 22.05 21.15 -0.27
C ARG A 120 21.18 20.55 -1.38
N CYS A 121 20.25 21.35 -1.87
CA CYS A 121 19.64 21.13 -3.19
C CYS A 121 20.04 22.26 -4.13
N ASP A 122 21.33 22.59 -4.12
CA ASP A 122 21.92 23.46 -5.12
C ASP A 122 22.17 22.61 -6.36
N ILE A 123 21.54 22.97 -7.47
CA ILE A 123 21.89 22.41 -8.77
C ILE A 123 23.30 22.91 -9.08
N ILE A 124 24.31 22.07 -8.84
CA ILE A 124 25.71 22.42 -9.07
C ILE A 124 25.98 22.33 -10.57
N THR A 125 26.40 23.44 -11.17
CA THR A 125 26.73 23.47 -12.60
C THR A 125 27.73 24.58 -12.94
N HIS A 126 28.63 24.26 -13.87
CA HIS A 126 29.50 25.23 -14.53
C HIS A 126 29.00 25.60 -15.93
N ASN A 127 27.93 24.94 -16.41
CA ASN A 127 27.39 25.14 -17.76
C ASN A 127 26.46 26.36 -17.80
N ILE A 128 26.69 27.28 -18.74
CA ILE A 128 25.93 28.53 -18.84
C ILE A 128 24.44 28.30 -19.19
N LYS A 129 24.13 27.30 -20.02
CA LYS A 129 22.74 26.95 -20.36
C LYS A 129 22.00 26.39 -19.15
N MET A 130 22.68 25.61 -18.32
CA MET A 130 22.10 25.13 -17.06
C MET A 130 21.85 26.27 -16.07
N LYS A 131 22.76 27.25 -15.98
CA LYS A 131 22.52 28.46 -15.17
C LYS A 131 21.29 29.24 -15.64
N GLN A 132 21.12 29.39 -16.96
CA GLN A 132 19.92 30.01 -17.53
C GLN A 132 18.65 29.23 -17.18
N LEU A 133 18.70 27.90 -17.22
CA LEU A 133 17.56 27.04 -16.86
C LEU A 133 17.21 27.12 -15.37
N ILE A 134 18.21 27.24 -14.49
CA ILE A 134 18.01 27.48 -13.05
C ILE A 134 17.30 28.82 -12.84
N ASN A 135 17.79 29.91 -13.44
CA ASN A 135 17.15 31.22 -13.33
C ASN A 135 15.71 31.21 -13.87
N PHE A 136 15.45 30.46 -14.94
CA PHE A 136 14.09 30.30 -15.46
C PHE A 136 13.20 29.53 -14.47
N ALA A 137 13.72 28.48 -13.84
CA ALA A 137 13.00 27.75 -12.80
C ALA A 137 12.66 28.63 -11.60
N GLU A 138 13.53 29.56 -11.20
CA GLU A 138 13.26 30.55 -10.14
C GLU A 138 12.13 31.51 -10.52
N GLN A 139 12.11 31.99 -11.77
CA GLN A 139 11.01 32.83 -12.27
C GLN A 139 9.67 32.09 -12.24
N VAL A 140 9.66 30.83 -12.69
CA VAL A 140 8.47 29.97 -12.68
C VAL A 140 8.04 29.63 -11.24
N ALA A 141 8.98 29.55 -10.29
CA ALA A 141 8.68 29.29 -8.89
C ALA A 141 7.78 30.37 -8.27
N GLY A 142 7.93 31.63 -8.70
CA GLY A 142 7.17 32.79 -8.22
C GLY A 142 5.69 32.83 -8.60
N VAL A 143 5.22 31.94 -9.48
CA VAL A 143 3.80 31.82 -9.88
C VAL A 143 3.25 30.43 -9.52
N ASP A 144 1.94 30.28 -9.40
CA ASP A 144 1.30 29.02 -8.99
C ASP A 144 0.88 28.11 -10.16
N SER A 145 1.37 28.39 -11.36
CA SER A 145 1.10 27.58 -12.55
C SER A 145 1.67 26.17 -12.45
N ASN A 146 1.00 25.23 -13.11
CA ASN A 146 1.53 23.87 -13.29
C ASN A 146 2.79 23.90 -14.16
N VAL A 147 3.76 23.03 -13.86
CA VAL A 147 5.04 22.99 -14.58
C VAL A 147 5.31 21.59 -15.10
N LEU A 148 5.68 21.51 -16.38
CA LEU A 148 6.17 20.29 -17.02
C LEU A 148 7.68 20.40 -17.23
N ILE A 149 8.44 19.45 -16.68
CA ILE A 149 9.89 19.36 -16.77
C ILE A 149 10.23 18.25 -17.76
N LEU A 150 10.79 18.63 -18.91
CA LEU A 150 11.18 17.71 -19.97
C LEU A 150 12.68 17.40 -19.90
N GLY A 151 13.03 16.18 -20.25
CA GLY A 151 14.42 15.77 -20.41
C GLY A 151 14.62 14.27 -20.25
N ASP A 152 15.77 13.77 -20.70
CA ASP A 152 16.08 12.34 -20.67
C ASP A 152 16.08 11.77 -19.25
N THR A 153 15.97 10.46 -19.14
CA THR A 153 16.07 9.74 -17.86
C THR A 153 17.43 10.00 -17.22
N GLY A 154 17.46 10.26 -15.91
CA GLY A 154 18.71 10.51 -15.17
C GLY A 154 19.28 11.93 -15.27
N THR A 155 18.63 12.86 -15.96
CA THR A 155 19.09 14.26 -16.12
C THR A 155 18.82 15.18 -14.91
N GLY A 156 18.27 14.65 -13.82
CA GLY A 156 18.03 15.41 -12.60
C GLY A 156 16.73 16.22 -12.58
N LYS A 157 15.70 15.84 -13.35
CA LYS A 157 14.38 16.50 -13.36
C LYS A 157 13.77 16.71 -11.96
N GLY A 158 13.91 15.72 -11.08
CA GLY A 158 13.46 15.83 -9.68
C GLY A 158 14.20 16.89 -8.85
N LEU A 159 15.45 17.25 -9.22
CA LEU A 159 16.16 18.38 -8.59
C LEU A 159 15.53 19.71 -8.97
N PHE A 160 15.15 19.88 -10.24
CA PHE A 160 14.41 21.08 -10.68
C PHE A 160 13.05 21.19 -9.99
N ALA A 161 12.30 20.10 -9.85
CA ALA A 161 11.02 20.14 -9.14
C ALA A 161 11.18 20.59 -7.67
N ARG A 162 12.18 20.07 -6.96
CA ARG A 162 12.51 20.50 -5.59
C ARG A 162 12.97 21.96 -5.53
N HIS A 163 13.79 22.37 -6.50
CA HIS A 163 14.28 23.74 -6.60
C HIS A 163 13.14 24.75 -6.83
N ILE A 164 12.18 24.41 -7.70
CA ILE A 164 10.96 25.20 -7.93
C ILE A 164 10.13 25.28 -6.63
N HIS A 165 9.89 24.16 -5.94
CA HIS A 165 9.14 24.16 -4.69
C HIS A 165 9.77 25.10 -3.64
N ARG A 166 11.08 24.96 -3.39
CA ARG A 166 11.81 25.75 -2.37
C ARG A 166 11.80 27.24 -2.64
N ASN A 167 11.77 27.65 -3.91
CA ASN A 167 11.72 29.05 -4.32
C ASN A 167 10.29 29.56 -4.57
N SER A 168 9.27 28.75 -4.31
CA SER A 168 7.87 29.12 -4.52
C SER A 168 7.21 29.72 -3.29
N LEU A 169 6.03 30.30 -3.49
CA LEU A 169 5.14 30.74 -2.40
C LEU A 169 4.67 29.59 -1.49
N ARG A 170 4.84 28.33 -1.92
CA ARG A 170 4.43 27.12 -1.21
C ARG A 170 5.59 26.38 -0.53
N LYS A 171 6.77 27.00 -0.45
CA LYS A 171 8.01 26.38 0.09
C LYS A 171 7.88 25.78 1.49
N ASP A 172 6.99 26.32 2.32
CA ASP A 172 6.73 25.88 3.69
C ASP A 172 5.67 24.75 3.75
N GLY A 173 5.05 24.44 2.60
CA GLY A 173 4.08 23.36 2.45
C GLY A 173 4.74 22.01 2.12
N PRO A 174 3.94 20.92 2.08
CA PRO A 174 4.45 19.59 1.76
C PRO A 174 4.91 19.47 0.31
N PHE A 175 6.07 18.86 0.08
CA PHE A 175 6.50 18.42 -1.25
C PHE A 175 6.34 16.90 -1.38
N ILE A 176 5.25 16.48 -2.01
CA ILE A 176 4.92 15.07 -2.20
C ILE A 176 5.35 14.63 -3.61
N THR A 177 6.06 13.50 -3.70
CA THR A 177 6.56 12.96 -4.98
C THR A 177 5.96 11.60 -5.25
N ILE A 178 5.61 11.35 -6.52
CA ILE A 178 5.15 10.05 -6.97
C ILE A 178 5.81 9.68 -8.29
N ASN A 179 6.40 8.48 -8.34
CA ASN A 179 6.93 7.92 -9.58
C ASN A 179 5.86 7.02 -10.21
N CYS A 180 5.32 7.47 -11.35
CA CYS A 180 4.20 6.81 -12.02
C CYS A 180 4.61 5.50 -12.68
N ALA A 181 5.89 5.33 -13.02
CA ALA A 181 6.43 4.10 -13.62
C ALA A 181 6.65 2.98 -12.60
N ALA A 182 6.82 3.32 -11.33
CA ALA A 182 7.24 2.38 -10.28
C ALA A 182 6.07 1.66 -9.56
N ILE A 183 4.84 2.12 -9.75
CA ILE A 183 3.67 1.66 -8.99
C ILE A 183 2.62 1.09 -9.98
N PRO A 184 2.11 -0.13 -9.74
CA PRO A 184 0.99 -0.68 -10.53
C PRO A 184 -0.23 0.25 -10.53
N GLU A 185 -0.94 0.32 -11.66
CA GLU A 185 -2.03 1.30 -11.87
C GLU A 185 -3.09 1.31 -10.76
N ASP A 186 -3.61 0.14 -10.37
CA ASP A 186 -4.65 0.04 -9.33
C ASP A 186 -4.15 0.56 -7.97
N LEU A 187 -2.88 0.30 -7.65
CA LEU A 187 -2.25 0.83 -6.44
C LEU A 187 -2.05 2.33 -6.57
N LEU A 188 -1.58 2.81 -7.73
CA LEU A 188 -1.33 4.21 -8.02
C LEU A 188 -2.60 5.06 -7.83
N GLU A 189 -3.75 4.56 -8.31
CA GLU A 189 -5.04 5.21 -8.10
C GLU A 189 -5.37 5.36 -6.61
N SER A 190 -5.23 4.26 -5.86
CA SER A 190 -5.53 4.23 -4.42
C SER A 190 -4.54 5.05 -3.58
N GLU A 191 -3.28 5.17 -4.02
CA GLU A 191 -2.27 6.04 -3.38
C GLU A 191 -2.57 7.52 -3.66
N LEU A 192 -2.88 7.88 -4.91
CA LEU A 192 -3.13 9.27 -5.31
C LEU A 192 -4.39 9.84 -4.66
N PHE A 193 -5.51 9.14 -4.83
CA PHE A 193 -6.84 9.62 -4.42
C PHE A 193 -7.26 9.11 -3.04
N GLY A 194 -6.54 8.14 -2.47
CA GLY A 194 -6.96 7.45 -1.27
C GLY A 194 -8.15 6.52 -1.53
N TYR A 195 -8.65 5.90 -0.47
CA TYR A 195 -9.84 5.05 -0.56
C TYR A 195 -10.70 5.14 0.69
N SER A 196 -12.00 4.98 0.50
CA SER A 196 -12.99 4.93 1.58
C SER A 196 -13.08 3.53 2.19
N HIS A 197 -13.69 3.43 3.38
CA HIS A 197 -13.96 2.15 4.02
C HIS A 197 -14.68 1.19 3.07
N GLY A 198 -14.18 -0.04 2.95
CA GLY A 198 -14.84 -1.09 2.16
C GLY A 198 -14.71 -0.94 0.64
N ALA A 199 -13.83 -0.06 0.14
CA ALA A 199 -13.66 0.17 -1.29
C ALA A 199 -13.27 -1.09 -2.10
N PHE A 200 -12.54 -2.04 -1.51
CA PHE A 200 -12.16 -3.31 -2.12
C PHE A 200 -11.83 -4.38 -1.06
N THR A 201 -11.74 -5.65 -1.46
CA THR A 201 -11.38 -6.77 -0.57
C THR A 201 -9.95 -6.60 -0.05
N GLY A 202 -9.79 -6.30 1.24
CA GLY A 202 -8.49 -6.01 1.86
C GLY A 202 -8.23 -4.53 2.17
N ALA A 203 -9.17 -3.63 1.85
CA ALA A 203 -9.10 -2.23 2.27
C ALA A 203 -9.09 -2.11 3.80
N ASN A 204 -8.26 -1.21 4.33
CA ASN A 204 -8.23 -0.94 5.76
C ASN A 204 -9.59 -0.42 6.24
N LYS A 205 -10.02 -0.86 7.43
CA LYS A 205 -11.30 -0.47 8.02
C LYS A 205 -11.40 1.04 8.29
N SER A 206 -10.29 1.76 8.37
CA SER A 206 -10.28 3.22 8.53
C SER A 206 -10.22 4.01 7.21
N GLY A 207 -10.16 3.33 6.05
CA GLY A 207 -9.81 3.97 4.79
C GLY A 207 -8.35 4.42 4.75
N LYS A 208 -7.96 5.17 3.71
CA LYS A 208 -6.63 5.73 3.54
C LYS A 208 -6.69 7.12 2.89
N LYS A 209 -5.96 8.08 3.46
CA LYS A 209 -5.75 9.41 2.84
C LYS A 209 -4.88 9.28 1.59
N GLY A 210 -5.28 9.96 0.52
CA GLY A 210 -4.52 10.02 -0.72
C GLY A 210 -3.36 11.02 -0.66
N LEU A 211 -2.40 10.86 -1.57
CA LEU A 211 -1.27 11.77 -1.73
C LEU A 211 -1.71 13.19 -2.09
N ILE A 212 -2.84 13.35 -2.79
CA ILE A 212 -3.44 14.66 -3.05
C ILE A 212 -3.84 15.36 -1.74
N GLU A 213 -4.45 14.62 -0.81
CA GLU A 213 -4.83 15.15 0.50
C GLU A 213 -3.59 15.53 1.33
N LEU A 214 -2.54 14.71 1.25
CA LEU A 214 -1.28 14.94 1.96
C LEU A 214 -0.46 16.10 1.38
N ALA A 215 -0.70 16.46 0.12
CA ALA A 215 -0.02 17.56 -0.57
C ALA A 215 -0.77 18.90 -0.46
N ASP A 216 -1.87 18.96 0.29
CA ASP A 216 -2.66 20.18 0.45
C ASP A 216 -1.79 21.36 0.92
N LYS A 217 -2.00 22.53 0.30
CA LYS A 217 -1.19 23.75 0.46
C LYS A 217 0.28 23.64 0.05
N GLY A 218 0.69 22.51 -0.52
CA GLY A 218 2.03 22.25 -1.01
C GLY A 218 2.08 21.95 -2.51
N VAL A 219 2.99 21.06 -2.88
CA VAL A 219 3.26 20.61 -4.25
C VAL A 219 3.14 19.10 -4.36
N LEU A 220 2.48 18.64 -5.42
CA LEU A 220 2.50 17.25 -5.87
C LEU A 220 3.33 17.14 -7.16
N PHE A 221 4.40 16.38 -7.10
CA PHE A 221 5.30 16.13 -8.22
C PHE A 221 5.10 14.74 -8.80
N PHE A 222 4.66 14.69 -10.06
CA PHE A 222 4.53 13.46 -10.86
C PHE A 222 5.81 13.22 -11.67
N ASP A 223 6.61 12.25 -11.26
CA ASP A 223 7.74 11.77 -12.05
C ASP A 223 7.28 10.69 -13.03
N GLU A 224 7.80 10.76 -14.25
CA GLU A 224 7.40 9.94 -15.40
C GLU A 224 5.88 9.94 -15.67
N ILE A 225 5.26 11.13 -15.72
CA ILE A 225 3.81 11.29 -15.95
C ILE A 225 3.33 10.67 -17.27
N GLY A 226 4.22 10.51 -18.25
CA GLY A 226 3.95 9.84 -19.53
C GLY A 226 3.66 8.34 -19.44
N GLU A 227 3.85 7.72 -18.27
CA GLU A 227 3.51 6.31 -18.00
C GLU A 227 2.09 6.11 -17.47
N LEU A 228 1.34 7.19 -17.23
CA LEU A 228 -0.04 7.09 -16.75
C LEU A 228 -0.99 6.57 -17.82
N SER A 229 -1.93 5.72 -17.42
CA SER A 229 -3.05 5.31 -18.26
C SER A 229 -3.99 6.49 -18.59
N LEU A 230 -4.68 6.42 -19.72
CA LEU A 230 -5.69 7.44 -20.10
C LEU A 230 -6.78 7.60 -19.04
N ARG A 231 -7.12 6.51 -18.32
CA ARG A 231 -8.12 6.53 -17.25
C ARG A 231 -7.65 7.38 -16.07
N LEU A 232 -6.42 7.22 -15.62
CA LEU A 232 -5.85 8.04 -14.55
C LEU A 232 -5.65 9.49 -15.00
N GLN A 233 -5.22 9.71 -16.25
CA GLN A 233 -5.08 11.05 -16.81
C GLN A 233 -6.40 11.84 -16.75
N ALA A 234 -7.54 11.22 -17.08
CA ALA A 234 -8.85 11.86 -16.99
C ALA A 234 -9.20 12.30 -15.56
N LYS A 235 -8.88 11.47 -14.55
CA LYS A 235 -9.11 11.80 -13.13
C LYS A 235 -8.19 12.91 -12.63
N ILE A 236 -6.92 12.87 -13.02
CA ILE A 236 -5.95 13.92 -12.67
C ILE A 236 -6.33 15.25 -13.33
N LEU A 237 -6.79 15.22 -14.59
CA LEU A 237 -7.28 16.40 -15.29
C LEU A 237 -8.47 17.04 -14.53
N HIS A 238 -9.45 16.24 -14.13
CA HIS A 238 -10.57 16.70 -13.30
C HIS A 238 -10.07 17.36 -12.02
N PHE A 239 -9.11 16.73 -11.33
CA PHE A 239 -8.51 17.31 -10.12
C PHE A 239 -7.78 18.64 -10.40
N ILE A 240 -7.01 18.74 -11.48
CA ILE A 240 -6.29 19.95 -11.84
C ILE A 240 -7.25 21.11 -12.14
N GLN A 241 -8.36 20.84 -12.82
CA GLN A 241 -9.36 21.84 -13.20
C GLN A 241 -10.22 22.28 -12.02
N GLU A 242 -10.80 21.33 -11.30
CA GLU A 242 -11.82 21.60 -10.27
C GLU A 242 -11.23 21.73 -8.86
N ARG A 243 -9.95 21.38 -8.67
CA ARG A 243 -9.33 21.19 -7.34
C ARG A 243 -10.07 20.18 -6.47
N GLN A 244 -10.84 19.30 -7.11
CA GLN A 244 -11.74 18.35 -6.48
C GLN A 244 -11.51 16.93 -6.97
N TYR A 245 -11.67 15.96 -6.07
CA TYR A 245 -11.54 14.55 -6.38
C TYR A 245 -12.43 13.70 -5.46
N ILE A 246 -12.70 12.47 -5.88
CA ILE A 246 -13.44 11.47 -5.09
C ILE A 246 -12.50 10.31 -4.78
N PRO A 247 -12.32 9.92 -3.50
CA PRO A 247 -11.55 8.74 -3.12
C PRO A 247 -12.10 7.47 -3.77
N VAL A 248 -11.25 6.46 -3.96
CA VAL A 248 -11.69 5.17 -4.52
C VAL A 248 -12.75 4.53 -3.60
N GLY A 249 -13.88 4.15 -4.20
CA GLY A 249 -15.04 3.61 -3.48
C GLY A 249 -15.79 4.63 -2.61
N GLY A 250 -15.42 5.91 -2.67
CA GLY A 250 -16.13 7.00 -1.99
C GLY A 250 -17.23 7.60 -2.87
N THR A 251 -18.14 8.33 -2.22
CA THR A 251 -19.21 9.11 -2.87
C THR A 251 -19.09 10.61 -2.57
N GLU A 252 -18.21 10.99 -1.65
CA GLU A 252 -18.02 12.38 -1.23
C GLU A 252 -16.88 13.03 -2.00
N MET A 253 -17.15 14.23 -2.51
CA MET A 253 -16.15 15.10 -3.12
C MET A 253 -15.26 15.73 -2.06
N LYS A 254 -13.94 15.68 -2.29
CA LYS A 254 -12.93 16.34 -1.48
C LYS A 254 -12.23 17.41 -2.30
N THR A 255 -11.85 18.50 -1.65
CA THR A 255 -11.05 19.59 -2.22
C THR A 255 -9.62 19.53 -1.72
N ALA A 256 -8.65 19.83 -2.57
CA ALA A 256 -7.27 20.05 -2.16
C ALA A 256 -6.61 21.14 -3.04
N ASP A 257 -5.93 22.07 -2.39
CA ASP A 257 -5.23 23.18 -3.02
C ASP A 257 -3.76 22.81 -3.18
N VAL A 258 -3.42 22.18 -4.31
CA VAL A 258 -2.09 21.59 -4.57
C VAL A 258 -1.51 22.13 -5.86
N ARG A 259 -0.28 22.65 -5.83
CA ARG A 259 0.42 22.98 -7.08
C ARG A 259 0.97 21.71 -7.73
N VAL A 260 0.75 21.52 -9.03
CA VAL A 260 1.21 20.32 -9.74
C VAL A 260 2.50 20.60 -10.50
N LEU A 261 3.53 19.80 -10.23
CA LEU A 261 4.72 19.71 -11.05
C LEU A 261 4.76 18.32 -11.69
N SER A 262 5.29 18.21 -12.91
CA SER A 262 5.36 16.93 -13.62
C SER A 262 6.65 16.81 -14.40
N ALA A 263 7.11 15.58 -14.62
CA ALA A 263 8.29 15.30 -15.43
C ALA A 263 8.04 14.10 -16.34
N THR A 264 8.68 14.10 -17.50
CA THR A 264 8.73 12.95 -18.41
C THR A 264 9.93 13.03 -19.33
N ASN A 265 10.38 11.87 -19.81
CA ASN A 265 11.34 11.71 -20.89
C ASN A 265 10.69 11.48 -22.27
N ARG A 266 9.35 11.46 -22.35
CA ARG A 266 8.57 11.27 -23.59
C ARG A 266 8.15 12.59 -24.21
#